data_AF-A0A484LHR6-F1
#
_entry.id   AF-A0A484LHR6-F1
#
_cell.length_a   1.000
_cell.length_b   1.000
_cell.length_c   1.000
_cell.angle_alpha   90.00
_cell.angle_beta   90.00
_cell.angle_gamma   90.00
#
_symmetry.space_group_name_H-M   'P 1'
#
loop_
_entity.id
_entity.type
_entity.pdbx_description
1 polymer ?
#
loop_
_entity_poly.entity_id
_entity_poly.type
_entity_poly.pdbx_seq_one_letter_code
_entity_poly.pdbx_strand_id
1 'polypeptide(L)'
;MKEKLMKCNKHYRSFLSHKLAPPIIQTKRLAAVTAAALLLLLYIIATKDAAWPPLANMKSTDGDDVVYEFPLDCDAWNKTNTCPRNYPTSSPPENLSPAGGVPGMCPEYFRWIHEDLKPWKETGITRPMVEKARRSAHFRLVVSGGRMYVEEYRKSIQSRALFSMWGMVQLLRWYPGKLPDLELMFDCDDRPVVRAKDYRNPSSGPPPVFRYCSDERSLDIVFPDWSFWGWAETNIKPWRSVTKDIKEGNKRRKWKDRVPLAYWKGNPKVTPSRADLIKCNLTRRHNFNTLLYVQDWKKEARRGYKQSSLGDQCTHRYKIYIEGWAWSVSEKYIMACDSPTLYVASRFHDFFVRGMVPLHHYWPINKTSKCKSLQFAVHWGNNNNHTSQVSYNMTLIHLRILRSFVYSKRVRVCEGN
;
A
#
# COMPACT_ATOMS: atom_id res chain seq x y z
N MET A 1 6.54 10.53 -23.64
CA MET A 1 6.91 9.83 -22.38
C MET A 1 6.77 8.30 -22.48
N LYS A 2 5.59 7.77 -22.85
CA LYS A 2 5.34 6.33 -23.09
C LYS A 2 6.27 5.68 -24.14
N GLU A 3 6.64 6.42 -25.18
CA GLU A 3 7.49 5.94 -26.27
C GLU A 3 8.99 5.96 -25.94
N LYS A 4 9.45 6.94 -25.14
CA LYS A 4 10.84 7.03 -24.66
C LYS A 4 11.17 5.95 -23.63
N LEU A 5 10.23 5.62 -22.73
CA LEU A 5 10.36 4.51 -21.77
C LEU A 5 10.24 3.12 -22.43
N MET A 6 9.49 2.99 -23.54
CA MET A 6 9.35 1.71 -24.24
C MET A 6 10.53 1.37 -25.17
N LYS A 7 11.24 2.36 -25.73
CA LYS A 7 12.44 2.10 -26.54
C LYS A 7 13.57 1.44 -25.74
N CYS A 8 13.76 1.78 -24.45
CA CYS A 8 14.69 1.06 -23.56
C CYS A 8 14.26 -0.39 -23.23
N ASN A 9 12.96 -0.71 -23.30
CA ASN A 9 12.41 -1.97 -22.79
C ASN A 9 12.30 -3.07 -23.88
N LYS A 10 12.49 -2.71 -25.16
CA LYS A 10 12.27 -3.64 -26.30
C LYS A 10 13.37 -4.71 -26.43
N HIS A 11 14.58 -4.47 -25.91
CA HIS A 11 15.70 -5.43 -26.02
C HIS A 11 15.69 -6.57 -24.99
N TYR A 12 14.85 -6.53 -23.95
CA TYR A 12 14.91 -7.48 -22.83
C TYR A 12 14.02 -8.74 -22.97
N ARG A 13 13.20 -8.82 -24.02
CA ARG A 13 12.05 -9.75 -24.11
C ARG A 13 12.26 -11.08 -24.84
N SER A 14 13.43 -11.37 -25.40
CA SER A 14 13.60 -12.50 -26.32
C SER A 14 13.78 -13.91 -25.70
N PHE A 15 13.81 -14.10 -24.37
CA PHE A 15 14.43 -15.32 -23.82
C PHE A 15 13.53 -16.37 -23.15
N LEU A 16 12.19 -16.25 -23.12
CA LEU A 16 11.41 -17.09 -22.18
C LEU A 16 10.06 -17.54 -22.74
N SER A 17 10.01 -18.78 -23.24
CA SER A 17 8.79 -19.59 -23.24
C SER A 17 9.14 -21.06 -23.01
N HIS A 18 8.64 -21.68 -21.95
CA HIS A 18 7.89 -22.95 -21.98
C HIS A 18 7.29 -23.23 -20.58
N LYS A 19 6.06 -23.78 -20.58
CA LYS A 19 5.19 -24.05 -19.43
C LYS A 19 5.28 -25.51 -19.00
N LEU A 20 5.02 -25.82 -17.73
CA LEU A 20 4.44 -27.11 -17.32
C LEU A 20 3.41 -26.94 -16.17
N ALA A 21 2.49 -27.90 -16.12
CA ALA A 21 1.19 -27.92 -15.43
C ALA A 21 1.22 -28.80 -14.14
N PRO A 22 0.12 -28.89 -13.35
CA PRO A 22 0.12 -29.14 -11.90
C PRO A 22 -0.21 -30.59 -11.49
N PRO A 23 -0.25 -30.88 -10.17
CA PRO A 23 -1.17 -31.91 -9.67
C PRO A 23 -2.06 -31.49 -8.47
N ILE A 24 -3.08 -32.33 -8.28
CA ILE A 24 -4.28 -32.29 -7.43
C ILE A 24 -4.13 -33.46 -6.41
N ILE A 25 -4.57 -33.45 -5.13
CA ILE A 25 -5.86 -33.97 -4.58
C ILE A 25 -5.82 -34.09 -3.03
N GLN A 26 -6.95 -33.66 -2.40
CA GLN A 26 -7.74 -34.08 -1.19
C GLN A 26 -7.10 -34.54 0.14
N THR A 27 -7.36 -33.88 1.29
CA THR A 27 -8.48 -33.85 2.30
C THR A 27 -8.32 -34.80 3.50
N LYS A 28 -8.47 -34.27 4.74
CA LYS A 28 -9.57 -34.59 5.68
C LYS A 28 -9.51 -33.72 6.96
N ARG A 29 -10.67 -33.60 7.62
CA ARG A 29 -11.06 -32.72 8.74
C ARG A 29 -10.78 -33.32 10.12
N LEU A 30 -10.72 -32.49 11.17
CA LEU A 30 -11.57 -32.50 12.40
C LEU A 30 -11.13 -31.30 13.29
N ALA A 31 -12.02 -30.34 13.59
CA ALA A 31 -12.85 -30.19 14.80
C ALA A 31 -12.12 -29.56 16.01
N ALA A 32 -12.48 -28.31 16.34
CA ALA A 32 -12.29 -27.70 17.66
C ALA A 32 -13.23 -26.48 17.80
N VAL A 33 -14.47 -26.74 18.20
CA VAL A 33 -15.45 -25.73 18.62
C VAL A 33 -15.45 -25.73 20.14
N THR A 34 -14.70 -24.82 20.76
CA THR A 34 -14.86 -24.44 22.19
C THR A 34 -14.13 -23.15 22.58
N ALA A 35 -13.21 -22.61 21.77
CA ALA A 35 -12.45 -21.39 22.12
C ALA A 35 -13.14 -20.04 21.82
N ALA A 36 -14.20 -20.04 21.00
CA ALA A 36 -14.82 -18.79 20.51
C ALA A 36 -15.74 -18.08 21.51
N ALA A 37 -16.31 -18.81 22.48
CA ALA A 37 -17.23 -18.23 23.46
C ALA A 37 -16.49 -17.45 24.56
N LEU A 38 -15.27 -17.87 24.92
CA LEU A 38 -14.44 -17.20 25.93
C LEU A 38 -13.85 -15.87 25.42
N LEU A 39 -13.49 -15.80 24.14
CA LEU A 39 -12.98 -14.57 23.53
C LEU A 39 -14.06 -13.50 23.34
N LEU A 40 -15.32 -13.90 23.11
CA LEU A 40 -16.44 -12.96 22.99
C LEU A 40 -16.79 -12.31 24.34
N LEU A 41 -16.67 -13.07 25.44
CA LEU A 41 -16.93 -12.59 26.80
C LEU A 41 -15.86 -11.61 27.28
N LEU A 42 -14.58 -11.89 27.00
CA LEU A 42 -13.47 -10.97 27.31
C LEU A 42 -13.55 -9.66 26.51
N TYR A 43 -14.00 -9.71 25.25
CA TYR A 43 -14.20 -8.53 24.42
C TYR A 43 -15.32 -7.62 24.94
N ILE A 44 -16.43 -8.20 25.42
CA ILE A 44 -17.56 -7.41 25.96
C ILE A 44 -17.15 -6.71 27.26
N ILE A 45 -16.32 -7.34 28.10
CA ILE A 45 -15.83 -6.74 29.35
C ILE A 45 -14.88 -5.56 29.06
N ALA A 46 -14.02 -5.67 28.03
CA ALA A 46 -13.05 -4.62 27.69
C ALA A 46 -13.66 -3.35 27.05
N THR A 47 -14.93 -3.36 26.65
CA THR A 47 -15.56 -2.24 25.91
C THR A 47 -16.47 -1.36 26.77
N LYS A 48 -16.69 -1.68 28.06
CA LYS A 48 -17.64 -0.95 28.90
C LYS A 48 -17.10 0.36 29.52
N ASP A 49 -15.79 0.56 29.61
CA ASP A 49 -15.22 1.69 30.37
C ASP A 49 -14.37 2.71 29.58
N ALA A 50 -14.40 2.68 28.24
CA ALA A 50 -13.65 3.65 27.43
C ALA A 50 -14.54 4.82 26.98
N ALA A 51 -14.80 5.79 27.87
CA ALA A 51 -15.33 7.10 27.50
C ALA A 51 -14.20 7.95 26.89
N TRP A 52 -14.24 8.22 25.58
CA TRP A 52 -13.30 9.10 24.88
C TRP A 52 -13.86 10.54 24.86
N PRO A 53 -13.03 11.58 25.12
CA PRO A 53 -13.49 12.97 25.11
C PRO A 53 -13.80 13.49 23.68
N PRO A 54 -14.61 14.56 23.54
CA PRO A 54 -15.08 15.04 22.23
C PRO A 54 -13.96 15.75 21.44
N LEU A 55 -13.64 15.24 20.25
CA LEU A 55 -12.68 15.82 19.29
C LEU A 55 -13.27 17.00 18.49
N ALA A 56 -13.84 17.99 19.17
CA ALA A 56 -14.25 19.25 18.55
C ALA A 56 -13.11 20.26 18.69
N ASN A 57 -12.19 20.29 17.70
CA ASN A 57 -11.38 21.45 17.26
C ASN A 57 -10.03 21.00 16.68
N MET A 58 -10.01 20.58 15.41
CA MET A 58 -8.76 20.51 14.64
C MET A 58 -8.98 21.22 13.29
N LYS A 59 -8.68 22.53 13.24
CA LYS A 59 -8.61 23.30 12.00
C LYS A 59 -7.35 22.86 11.22
N SER A 60 -7.54 22.55 9.94
CA SER A 60 -6.45 22.20 9.02
C SER A 60 -5.73 23.45 8.53
N THR A 61 -4.51 23.68 8.99
CA THR A 61 -3.54 24.57 8.32
C THR A 61 -2.77 23.73 7.29
N ASP A 62 -2.97 23.99 6.00
CA ASP A 62 -2.15 23.43 4.93
C ASP A 62 -0.82 24.20 4.94
N GLY A 63 0.23 23.61 5.53
CA GLY A 63 1.58 24.16 5.50
C GLY A 63 2.29 23.70 4.23
N ASP A 64 2.79 24.66 3.44
CA ASP A 64 3.61 24.41 2.26
C ASP A 64 4.99 23.85 2.66
N ASP A 65 5.14 22.52 2.61
CA ASP A 65 6.45 21.87 2.69
C ASP A 65 7.34 22.34 1.52
N VAL A 66 8.55 22.83 1.83
CA VAL A 66 9.60 23.13 0.84
C VAL A 66 9.88 21.90 -0.02
N VAL A 67 9.59 21.99 -1.31
CA VAL A 67 9.73 20.89 -2.27
C VAL A 67 11.14 20.90 -2.86
N TYR A 68 11.95 19.89 -2.53
CA TYR A 68 13.19 19.63 -3.26
C TYR A 68 12.86 18.91 -4.57
N GLU A 69 13.01 19.61 -5.69
CA GLU A 69 12.86 19.02 -7.02
C GLU A 69 14.22 18.63 -7.59
N PHE A 70 14.29 17.38 -8.06
CA PHE A 70 15.49 16.86 -8.70
C PHE A 70 15.12 16.40 -10.12
N PRO A 71 14.91 17.34 -11.05
CA PRO A 71 14.48 17.03 -12.41
C PRO A 71 15.51 16.15 -13.12
N LEU A 72 15.03 15.32 -14.03
CA LEU A 72 15.89 14.53 -14.91
C LEU A 72 16.37 15.41 -16.05
N ASP A 73 17.68 15.63 -16.15
CA ASP A 73 18.30 16.28 -17.30
C ASP A 73 18.41 15.29 -18.45
N CYS A 74 17.36 15.28 -19.29
CA CYS A 74 17.28 14.39 -20.43
C CYS A 74 18.19 14.83 -21.58
N ASP A 75 18.57 16.11 -21.63
CA ASP A 75 19.45 16.64 -22.67
C ASP A 75 20.90 16.24 -22.39
N ALA A 76 21.33 16.29 -21.12
CA ALA A 76 22.57 15.69 -20.68
C ALA A 76 22.60 14.18 -20.98
N TRP A 77 21.54 13.45 -20.62
CA TRP A 77 21.44 12.01 -20.92
C TRP A 77 21.58 11.72 -22.43
N ASN A 78 20.89 12.47 -23.29
CA ASN A 78 20.97 12.25 -24.75
C ASN A 78 22.39 12.47 -25.30
N LYS A 79 23.19 13.33 -24.66
CA LYS A 79 24.57 13.62 -25.08
C LYS A 79 25.58 12.61 -24.56
N THR A 80 25.45 12.19 -23.30
CA THR A 80 26.49 11.42 -22.60
C THR A 80 26.07 10.00 -22.21
N ASN A 81 24.81 9.62 -22.44
CA ASN A 81 24.16 8.44 -21.88
C ASN A 81 24.33 8.32 -20.35
N THR A 82 24.51 9.45 -19.66
CA THR A 82 24.62 9.52 -18.20
C THR A 82 23.84 10.71 -17.67
N CYS A 83 23.27 10.57 -16.47
CA CYS A 83 22.65 11.69 -15.77
C CYS A 83 23.74 12.50 -15.04
N PRO A 84 23.63 13.84 -14.97
CA PRO A 84 24.49 14.67 -14.14
C PRO A 84 24.50 14.18 -12.69
N ARG A 85 25.70 14.18 -12.08
CA ARG A 85 25.94 13.73 -10.69
C ARG A 85 26.05 14.90 -9.70
N ASN A 86 25.55 16.07 -10.06
CA ASN A 86 25.62 17.31 -9.29
C ASN A 86 24.58 17.39 -8.16
N TYR A 87 24.25 16.26 -7.53
CA TYR A 87 23.31 16.22 -6.41
C TYR A 87 24.00 16.62 -5.11
N PRO A 88 23.31 17.32 -4.19
CA PRO A 88 23.85 17.60 -2.87
C PRO A 88 24.28 16.32 -2.18
N THR A 89 25.46 16.31 -1.58
CA THR A 89 25.99 15.19 -0.80
C THR A 89 25.69 15.31 0.69
N SER A 90 25.25 16.49 1.14
CA SER A 90 24.82 16.79 2.50
C SER A 90 23.44 17.47 2.50
N SER A 91 22.65 17.17 3.53
CA SER A 91 21.36 17.83 3.73
C SER A 91 21.53 19.21 4.39
N PRO A 92 20.73 20.22 4.02
CA PRO A 92 20.75 21.53 4.67
C PRO A 92 20.45 21.45 6.18
N PRO A 93 20.95 22.40 7.00
CA PRO A 93 20.65 22.46 8.43
C PRO A 93 19.15 22.55 8.71
N GLU A 94 18.71 21.91 9.80
CA GLU A 94 17.30 21.69 10.17
C GLU A 94 16.59 22.96 10.67
N ASN A 95 16.44 23.98 9.82
CA ASN A 95 15.65 25.18 10.15
C ASN A 95 14.27 25.15 9.49
N LEU A 96 13.52 24.06 9.65
CA LEU A 96 12.10 24.02 9.29
C LEU A 96 11.31 23.35 10.40
N SER A 97 10.69 24.19 11.23
CA SER A 97 9.79 23.82 12.32
C SER A 97 8.72 22.84 11.86
N PRO A 98 8.49 21.74 12.57
CA PRO A 98 7.57 20.70 12.14
C PRO A 98 6.12 21.13 12.32
N ALA A 99 5.35 21.12 11.23
CA ALA A 99 3.90 21.23 11.30
C ALA A 99 3.29 20.02 12.06
N GLY A 100 2.68 20.32 13.22
CA GLY A 100 1.57 19.56 13.79
C GLY A 100 1.88 18.25 14.53
N GLY A 101 3.05 18.10 15.15
CA GLY A 101 3.33 16.99 16.07
C GLY A 101 4.23 17.44 17.23
N VAL A 102 4.08 16.83 18.40
CA VAL A 102 4.97 17.08 19.55
C VAL A 102 6.42 16.79 19.10
N PRO A 103 7.36 17.75 19.24
CA PRO A 103 8.76 17.52 18.92
C PRO A 103 9.27 16.27 19.65
N GLY A 104 9.84 15.32 18.90
CA GLY A 104 10.42 14.10 19.47
C GLY A 104 9.51 12.86 19.51
N MET A 105 8.22 12.96 19.18
CA MET A 105 7.33 11.77 19.15
C MET A 105 6.98 11.35 17.72
N CYS A 106 7.31 10.10 17.41
CA CYS A 106 6.95 9.49 16.14
C CYS A 106 5.47 9.14 16.08
N PRO A 107 4.80 9.42 14.95
CA PRO A 107 3.44 8.95 14.77
C PRO A 107 3.31 7.45 15.04
N GLU A 108 2.23 7.05 15.71
CA GLU A 108 1.99 5.68 16.17
C GLU A 108 2.17 4.64 15.07
N TYR A 109 1.84 4.98 13.82
CA TYR A 109 1.95 4.09 12.68
C TYR A 109 3.38 3.64 12.37
N PHE A 110 4.42 4.35 12.83
CA PHE A 110 5.81 3.91 12.67
C PHE A 110 6.18 2.74 13.57
N ARG A 111 5.38 2.42 14.61
CA ARG A 111 5.60 1.25 15.47
C ARG A 111 5.69 -0.06 14.68
N TRP A 112 5.00 -0.13 13.54
CA TRP A 112 4.96 -1.31 12.70
C TRP A 112 6.31 -1.62 12.03
N ILE A 113 7.19 -0.63 11.87
CA ILE A 113 8.57 -0.88 11.45
C ILE A 113 9.31 -1.67 12.54
N HIS A 114 9.14 -1.30 13.81
CA HIS A 114 9.75 -2.03 14.92
C HIS A 114 9.17 -3.44 15.07
N GLU A 115 7.86 -3.62 14.84
CA GLU A 115 7.25 -4.95 14.83
C GLU A 115 7.76 -5.82 13.67
N ASP A 116 7.95 -5.25 12.47
CA ASP A 116 8.51 -5.98 11.32
C ASP A 116 9.96 -6.40 11.57
N LEU A 117 10.75 -5.57 12.27
CA LEU A 117 12.16 -5.82 12.58
C LEU A 117 12.38 -6.62 13.88
N LYS A 118 11.32 -6.81 14.68
CA LYS A 118 11.35 -7.52 15.96
C LYS A 118 12.05 -8.88 15.92
N PRO A 119 11.91 -9.72 14.86
CA PRO A 119 12.58 -11.02 14.82
C PRO A 119 14.10 -10.98 14.93
N TRP A 120 14.73 -9.84 14.63
CA TRP A 120 16.18 -9.64 14.67
C TRP A 120 16.64 -8.69 15.78
N LYS A 121 15.72 -8.24 16.66
CA LYS A 121 16.02 -7.22 17.68
C LYS A 121 17.14 -7.64 18.63
N GLU A 122 17.15 -8.90 19.06
CA GLU A 122 18.11 -9.40 20.05
C GLU A 122 19.36 -10.01 19.42
N THR A 123 19.23 -10.61 18.23
CA THR A 123 20.30 -11.39 17.58
C THR A 123 21.01 -10.64 16.47
N GLY A 124 20.43 -9.53 16.00
CA GLY A 124 20.87 -8.84 14.80
C GLY A 124 20.62 -9.64 13.51
N ILE A 125 21.07 -9.07 12.39
CA ILE A 125 20.99 -9.70 11.07
C ILE A 125 22.39 -10.18 10.69
N THR A 126 22.57 -11.48 10.55
CA THR A 126 23.87 -12.05 10.15
C THR A 126 23.99 -12.21 8.64
N ARG A 127 25.22 -12.24 8.13
CA ARG A 127 25.47 -12.45 6.70
C ARG A 127 24.81 -13.72 6.14
N PRO A 128 24.86 -14.89 6.80
CA PRO A 128 24.13 -16.07 6.35
C PRO A 128 22.61 -15.88 6.23
N MET A 129 21.98 -15.09 7.12
CA MET A 129 20.54 -14.80 7.04
C MET A 129 20.22 -13.98 5.79
N VAL A 130 21.05 -12.98 5.48
CA VAL A 130 20.91 -12.18 4.26
C VAL A 130 21.07 -13.06 3.01
N GLU A 131 22.10 -13.90 2.96
CA GLU A 131 22.30 -14.79 1.80
C GLU A 131 21.16 -15.81 1.62
N LYS A 132 20.52 -16.27 2.71
CA LYS A 132 19.33 -17.14 2.64
C LYS A 132 18.15 -16.47 1.93
N ALA A 133 18.04 -15.13 1.99
CA ALA A 133 16.99 -14.36 1.31
C ALA A 133 17.13 -14.39 -0.22
N ARG A 134 18.32 -14.67 -0.76
CA ARG A 134 18.59 -14.73 -2.22
C ARG A 134 17.63 -15.67 -2.96
N ARG A 135 17.15 -16.73 -2.31
CA ARG A 135 16.21 -17.71 -2.90
C ARG A 135 14.90 -17.06 -3.38
N SER A 136 14.45 -16.02 -2.70
CA SER A 136 13.21 -15.29 -3.02
C SER A 136 13.46 -13.90 -3.60
N ALA A 137 14.58 -13.26 -3.26
CA ALA A 137 14.87 -11.91 -3.72
C ALA A 137 14.91 -11.83 -5.25
N HIS A 138 14.35 -10.73 -5.76
CA HIS A 138 14.46 -10.33 -7.16
C HIS A 138 15.74 -9.52 -7.39
N PHE A 139 16.11 -8.70 -6.41
CA PHE A 139 17.36 -7.97 -6.40
C PHE A 139 17.91 -7.83 -4.98
N ARG A 140 19.22 -7.68 -4.91
CA ARG A 140 19.96 -7.21 -3.75
C ARG A 140 20.37 -5.77 -3.99
N LEU A 141 20.24 -4.94 -2.98
CA LEU A 141 20.68 -3.56 -3.02
C LEU A 141 21.62 -3.29 -1.86
N VAL A 142 22.71 -2.59 -2.15
CA VAL A 142 23.69 -2.12 -1.17
C VAL A 142 23.75 -0.60 -1.27
N VAL A 143 23.58 0.09 -0.14
CA VAL A 143 23.99 1.49 -0.01
C VAL A 143 25.34 1.48 0.69
N SER A 144 26.35 2.08 0.06
CA SER A 144 27.64 2.30 0.70
C SER A 144 28.23 3.65 0.30
N GLY A 145 28.61 4.45 1.28
CA GLY A 145 29.13 5.81 1.07
C GLY A 145 28.14 6.71 0.31
N GLY A 146 26.84 6.57 0.60
CA GLY A 146 25.77 7.31 -0.08
C GLY A 146 25.52 6.90 -1.53
N ARG A 147 26.14 5.82 -2.01
CA ARG A 147 25.92 5.26 -3.36
C ARG A 147 25.13 3.96 -3.31
N MET A 148 24.21 3.80 -4.25
CA MET A 148 23.41 2.60 -4.42
C MET A 148 24.03 1.66 -5.45
N TYR A 149 24.21 0.41 -5.07
CA TYR A 149 24.64 -0.69 -5.93
C TYR A 149 23.54 -1.75 -5.94
N VAL A 150 23.33 -2.40 -7.09
CA VAL A 150 22.27 -3.41 -7.24
C VAL A 150 22.83 -4.63 -7.96
N GLU A 151 22.51 -5.80 -7.43
CA GLU A 151 22.67 -7.08 -8.11
C GLU A 151 21.27 -7.66 -8.37
N GLU A 152 20.92 -7.86 -9.65
CA GLU A 152 19.64 -8.49 -10.02
C GLU A 152 19.78 -10.01 -10.03
N TYR A 153 18.87 -10.71 -9.38
CA TYR A 153 18.85 -12.18 -9.36
C TYR A 153 17.86 -12.77 -10.36
N ARG A 154 16.69 -12.15 -10.50
CA ARG A 154 15.64 -12.63 -11.43
C ARG A 154 14.66 -11.52 -11.80
N LYS A 155 13.99 -11.71 -12.94
CA LYS A 155 12.98 -10.77 -13.44
C LYS A 155 11.76 -10.73 -12.51
N SER A 156 11.35 -9.53 -12.12
CA SER A 156 10.08 -9.31 -11.41
C SER A 156 8.88 -9.29 -12.35
N ILE A 157 7.68 -9.44 -11.80
CA ILE A 157 6.45 -9.12 -12.51
C ILE A 157 6.52 -7.66 -12.99
N GLN A 158 6.42 -7.43 -14.31
CA GLN A 158 6.36 -6.08 -14.87
C GLN A 158 7.56 -5.21 -14.43
N SER A 159 7.40 -3.89 -14.44
CA SER A 159 8.42 -2.90 -14.04
C SER A 159 8.55 -2.69 -12.52
N ARG A 160 8.06 -3.63 -11.69
CA ARG A 160 7.99 -3.44 -10.23
C ARG A 160 9.35 -3.23 -9.58
N ALA A 161 10.32 -4.10 -9.87
CA ALA A 161 11.68 -3.95 -9.34
C ALA A 161 12.27 -2.59 -9.73
N LEU A 162 12.12 -2.18 -11.00
CA LEU A 162 12.61 -0.89 -11.48
C LEU A 162 12.02 0.30 -10.71
N PHE A 163 10.70 0.32 -10.50
CA PHE A 163 10.05 1.43 -9.78
C PHE A 163 10.32 1.39 -8.28
N SER A 164 10.54 0.22 -7.68
CA SER A 164 11.03 0.10 -6.29
C SER A 164 12.44 0.67 -6.13
N MET A 165 13.37 0.29 -7.02
CA MET A 165 14.73 0.83 -7.05
C MET A 165 14.70 2.35 -7.30
N TRP A 166 13.86 2.82 -8.22
CA TRP A 166 13.68 4.25 -8.47
C TRP A 166 13.28 5.01 -7.21
N GLY A 167 12.39 4.43 -6.41
CA GLY A 167 11.98 5.01 -5.13
C GLY A 167 13.12 5.12 -4.12
N MET A 168 13.92 4.06 -4.01
CA MET A 168 15.10 4.06 -3.13
C MET A 168 16.14 5.09 -3.58
N VAL A 169 16.33 5.27 -4.88
CA VAL A 169 17.15 6.35 -5.44
C VAL A 169 16.60 7.73 -5.05
N GLN A 170 15.28 7.93 -5.03
CA GLN A 170 14.73 9.20 -4.57
C GLN A 170 14.98 9.44 -3.08
N LEU A 171 14.93 8.41 -2.24
CA LEU A 171 15.26 8.54 -0.82
C LEU A 171 16.71 9.01 -0.61
N LEU A 172 17.66 8.46 -1.37
CA LEU A 172 19.06 8.91 -1.34
C LEU A 172 19.21 10.38 -1.79
N ARG A 173 18.43 10.83 -2.78
CA ARG A 173 18.46 12.21 -3.27
C ARG A 173 17.82 13.19 -2.28
N TRP A 174 16.74 12.79 -1.62
CA TRP A 174 16.01 13.64 -0.67
C TRP A 174 16.71 13.71 0.69
N TYR A 175 17.47 12.68 1.03
CA TYR A 175 18.17 12.53 2.30
C TYR A 175 19.66 12.18 2.07
N PRO A 176 20.43 13.08 1.44
CA PRO A 176 21.85 12.85 1.18
C PRO A 176 22.67 12.93 2.47
N GLY A 177 23.65 12.02 2.60
CA GLY A 177 24.48 11.86 3.82
C GLY A 177 23.70 11.30 5.02
N LYS A 178 22.49 10.85 4.77
CA LYS A 178 21.44 10.72 5.77
C LYS A 178 20.87 9.28 5.77
N LEU A 179 21.12 8.45 4.75
CA LEU A 179 20.89 7.00 4.82
C LEU A 179 22.19 6.31 5.26
N PRO A 180 22.13 5.34 6.19
CA PRO A 180 23.32 4.58 6.58
C PRO A 180 23.76 3.64 5.45
N ASP A 181 24.99 3.15 5.57
CA ASP A 181 25.43 1.99 4.81
C ASP A 181 24.55 0.79 5.19
N LEU A 182 23.91 0.18 4.20
CA LEU A 182 22.95 -0.89 4.41
C LEU A 182 22.94 -1.88 3.24
N GLU A 183 22.41 -3.06 3.51
CA GLU A 183 22.17 -4.08 2.51
C GLU A 183 20.74 -4.62 2.66
N LEU A 184 20.02 -4.74 1.54
CA LEU A 184 18.65 -5.25 1.53
C LEU A 184 18.44 -6.28 0.43
N MET A 185 17.55 -7.23 0.72
CA MET A 185 17.09 -8.28 -0.17
C MET A 185 15.61 -8.06 -0.45
N PHE A 186 15.25 -7.79 -1.70
CA PHE A 186 13.89 -7.35 -2.03
C PHE A 186 13.17 -8.35 -2.94
N ASP A 187 11.96 -8.76 -2.55
CA ASP A 187 11.08 -9.58 -3.39
C ASP A 187 9.87 -8.76 -3.88
N CYS A 188 9.76 -8.64 -5.21
CA CYS A 188 8.80 -7.81 -5.92
C CYS A 188 7.47 -8.50 -6.29
N ASP A 189 7.25 -9.72 -5.83
CA ASP A 189 6.00 -10.45 -6.09
C ASP A 189 4.90 -10.11 -5.07
N ASP A 190 3.70 -10.65 -5.32
CA ASP A 190 2.50 -10.33 -4.56
C ASP A 190 2.43 -10.98 -3.16
N ARG A 191 2.96 -12.19 -2.94
CA ARG A 191 2.70 -12.91 -1.68
C ARG A 191 3.89 -12.92 -0.74
N PRO A 192 3.67 -12.80 0.58
CA PRO A 192 4.71 -13.02 1.59
C PRO A 192 5.38 -14.40 1.43
N VAL A 193 6.68 -14.48 1.68
CA VAL A 193 7.48 -15.72 1.46
C VAL A 193 8.19 -16.23 2.70
N VAL A 194 8.37 -15.41 3.73
CA VAL A 194 9.06 -15.82 4.96
C VAL A 194 8.02 -16.28 5.99
N ARG A 195 7.69 -17.57 6.00
CA ARG A 195 6.65 -18.10 6.90
C ARG A 195 7.16 -18.19 8.33
N ALA A 196 6.47 -17.58 9.28
CA ALA A 196 6.87 -17.57 10.69
C ALA A 196 7.03 -18.97 11.29
N LYS A 197 6.20 -19.93 10.86
CA LYS A 197 6.27 -21.32 11.34
C LYS A 197 7.60 -22.03 11.04
N ASP A 198 8.34 -21.57 10.02
CA ASP A 198 9.60 -22.18 9.60
C ASP A 198 10.79 -21.66 10.46
N TYR A 199 10.56 -20.68 11.35
CA TYR A 199 11.58 -19.98 12.14
C TYR A 199 11.25 -19.90 13.64
N ARG A 200 10.62 -20.94 14.19
CA ARG A 200 10.24 -20.99 15.61
C ARG A 200 11.42 -21.13 16.57
N ASN A 201 12.55 -21.65 16.08
CA ASN A 201 13.75 -21.82 16.89
C ASN A 201 14.56 -20.51 16.89
N PRO A 202 14.93 -19.93 18.06
CA PRO A 202 15.77 -18.73 18.15
C PRO A 202 17.04 -18.78 17.30
N SER A 203 17.68 -19.96 17.19
CA SER A 203 18.92 -20.13 16.41
C SER A 203 18.72 -20.14 14.89
N SER A 204 17.48 -20.17 14.40
CA SER A 204 17.18 -20.37 12.97
C SER A 204 17.14 -19.08 12.14
N GLY A 205 17.08 -17.91 12.79
CA GLY A 205 17.17 -16.56 12.20
C GLY A 205 16.47 -16.37 10.86
N PRO A 206 15.27 -15.76 10.80
CA PRO A 206 14.58 -15.56 9.54
C PRO A 206 15.41 -14.73 8.54
N PRO A 207 15.34 -15.00 7.23
CA PRO A 207 15.96 -14.13 6.23
C PRO A 207 15.22 -12.77 6.18
N PRO A 208 15.93 -11.63 6.25
CA PRO A 208 15.31 -10.31 6.17
C PRO A 208 14.95 -9.99 4.71
N VAL A 209 13.70 -10.27 4.33
CA VAL A 209 13.19 -10.03 2.97
C VAL A 209 12.24 -8.83 2.99
N PHE A 210 12.57 -7.79 2.22
CA PHE A 210 11.68 -6.65 1.99
C PHE A 210 10.64 -6.97 0.93
N ARG A 211 9.40 -6.55 1.18
CA ARG A 211 8.23 -6.79 0.31
C ARG A 211 7.21 -5.69 0.43
N TYR A 212 6.19 -5.75 -0.41
CA TYR A 212 5.11 -4.76 -0.42
C TYR A 212 3.95 -5.06 0.55
N CYS A 213 3.86 -6.29 1.08
CA CYS A 213 2.89 -6.67 2.11
C CYS A 213 3.42 -7.82 2.96
N SER A 214 2.79 -8.02 4.12
CA SER A 214 2.93 -9.21 4.96
C SER A 214 1.56 -9.66 5.51
N ASP A 215 1.56 -10.70 6.34
CA ASP A 215 0.40 -11.16 7.11
C ASP A 215 0.85 -11.72 8.47
N GLU A 216 -0.09 -12.04 9.35
CA GLU A 216 0.19 -12.53 10.73
C GLU A 216 1.01 -13.84 10.77
N ARG A 217 1.16 -14.54 9.65
CA ARG A 217 1.87 -15.82 9.55
C ARG A 217 3.22 -15.67 8.83
N SER A 218 3.62 -14.44 8.55
CA SER A 218 4.79 -14.09 7.76
C SER A 218 5.68 -13.07 8.47
N LEU A 219 6.97 -13.11 8.16
CA LEU A 219 8.02 -12.28 8.77
C LEU A 219 8.68 -11.35 7.73
N ASP A 220 8.03 -11.16 6.58
CA ASP A 220 8.49 -10.27 5.52
C ASP A 220 8.43 -8.81 6.01
N ILE A 221 9.48 -8.03 5.74
CA ILE A 221 9.59 -6.61 6.14
C ILE A 221 8.82 -5.76 5.13
N VAL A 222 7.83 -5.00 5.58
CA VAL A 222 6.94 -4.28 4.66
C VAL A 222 7.54 -2.94 4.24
N PHE A 223 7.50 -2.68 2.93
CA PHE A 223 8.04 -1.50 2.27
C PHE A 223 7.00 -0.89 1.32
N PRO A 224 6.99 0.44 1.11
CA PRO A 224 6.09 1.08 0.15
C PRO A 224 6.14 0.48 -1.25
N ASP A 225 4.96 0.25 -1.85
CA ASP A 225 4.86 -0.42 -3.14
C ASP A 225 5.40 0.41 -4.32
N TRP A 226 5.79 -0.26 -5.39
CA TRP A 226 6.37 0.38 -6.58
C TRP A 226 5.47 1.47 -7.18
N SER A 227 4.15 1.35 -7.05
CA SER A 227 3.21 2.25 -7.72
C SER A 227 3.14 3.65 -7.11
N PHE A 228 3.79 3.90 -5.97
CA PHE A 228 4.05 5.28 -5.52
C PHE A 228 4.85 6.08 -6.55
N TRP A 229 5.68 5.40 -7.32
CA TRP A 229 6.53 5.97 -8.37
C TRP A 229 5.96 5.80 -9.77
N GLY A 230 4.83 5.12 -9.88
CA GLY A 230 4.11 4.88 -11.11
C GLY A 230 4.00 3.40 -11.45
N TRP A 231 3.09 3.10 -12.38
CA TRP A 231 2.89 1.76 -12.89
C TRP A 231 2.61 1.83 -14.39
N ALA A 232 3.69 1.81 -15.16
CA ALA A 232 3.68 2.11 -16.59
C ALA A 232 2.76 1.16 -17.37
N GLU A 233 2.74 -0.12 -16.99
CA GLU A 233 1.94 -1.15 -17.65
C GLU A 233 0.44 -0.87 -17.56
N THR A 234 -0.02 -0.14 -16.54
CA THR A 234 -1.44 0.20 -16.30
C THR A 234 -1.75 1.69 -16.52
N ASN A 235 -0.78 2.46 -17.01
CA ASN A 235 -0.89 3.91 -17.23
C ASN A 235 -1.24 4.69 -15.94
N ILE A 236 -0.79 4.18 -14.78
CA ILE A 236 -0.91 4.90 -13.50
C ILE A 236 0.33 5.77 -13.32
N LYS A 237 0.09 7.07 -13.14
CA LYS A 237 1.13 8.08 -12.88
C LYS A 237 1.69 7.93 -11.46
N PRO A 238 2.88 8.50 -11.16
CA PRO A 238 3.38 8.57 -9.78
C PRO A 238 2.36 9.17 -8.82
N TRP A 239 2.40 8.76 -7.55
CA TRP A 239 1.45 9.15 -6.50
C TRP A 239 1.26 10.68 -6.42
N ARG A 240 2.34 11.45 -6.45
CA ARG A 240 2.29 12.93 -6.43
C ARG A 240 1.49 13.54 -7.58
N SER A 241 1.48 12.89 -8.75
CA SER A 241 0.72 13.35 -9.91
C SER A 241 -0.72 12.87 -9.87
N VAL A 242 -0.94 11.57 -9.66
CA VAL A 242 -2.29 10.99 -9.68
C VAL A 242 -3.16 11.47 -8.51
N THR A 243 -2.58 11.84 -7.37
CA THR A 243 -3.34 12.46 -6.27
C THR A 243 -3.91 13.82 -6.64
N LYS A 244 -3.23 14.61 -7.49
CA LYS A 244 -3.78 15.86 -8.04
C LYS A 244 -4.99 15.54 -8.92
N ASP A 245 -4.85 14.57 -9.82
CA ASP A 245 -5.94 14.13 -10.70
C ASP A 245 -7.17 13.64 -9.89
N ILE A 246 -6.95 12.89 -8.80
CA ILE A 246 -8.01 12.42 -7.90
C ILE A 246 -8.65 13.57 -7.14
N LYS A 247 -7.86 14.51 -6.59
CA LYS A 247 -8.38 15.70 -5.91
C LYS A 247 -9.27 16.54 -6.84
N GLU A 248 -8.84 16.76 -8.08
CA GLU A 248 -9.67 17.45 -9.08
C GLU A 248 -10.93 16.64 -9.42
N GLY A 249 -10.82 15.31 -9.51
CA GLY A 249 -11.95 14.41 -9.64
C GLY A 249 -12.99 14.57 -8.52
N ASN A 250 -12.53 14.60 -7.26
CA ASN A 250 -13.37 14.73 -6.07
C ASN A 250 -14.16 16.05 -6.06
N LYS A 251 -13.60 17.13 -6.60
CA LYS A 251 -14.25 18.46 -6.69
C LYS A 251 -15.42 18.50 -7.67
N ARG A 252 -15.48 17.57 -8.64
CA ARG A 252 -16.52 17.58 -9.69
C ARG A 252 -17.93 17.32 -9.15
N ARG A 253 -18.06 16.60 -8.04
CA ARG A 253 -19.35 16.32 -7.38
C ARG A 253 -19.19 16.32 -5.88
N LYS A 254 -19.98 17.15 -5.19
CA LYS A 254 -20.08 17.14 -3.73
C LYS A 254 -20.51 15.74 -3.28
N TRP A 255 -20.01 15.29 -2.13
CA TRP A 255 -20.30 13.94 -1.62
C TRP A 255 -21.80 13.63 -1.57
N LYS A 256 -22.64 14.59 -1.14
CA LYS A 256 -24.10 14.44 -1.07
C LYS A 256 -24.75 14.12 -2.42
N ASP A 257 -24.14 14.57 -3.52
CA ASP A 257 -24.64 14.40 -4.89
C ASP A 257 -24.05 13.18 -5.61
N ARG A 258 -23.18 12.41 -4.92
CA ARG A 258 -22.63 11.16 -5.44
C ARG A 258 -23.68 10.05 -5.39
N VAL A 259 -23.52 9.05 -6.26
CA VAL A 259 -24.42 7.89 -6.33
C VAL A 259 -24.44 7.17 -4.96
N PRO A 260 -25.60 6.97 -4.33
CA PRO A 260 -25.70 6.51 -2.94
C PRO A 260 -25.51 4.99 -2.77
N LEU A 261 -24.63 4.39 -3.57
CA LEU A 261 -24.30 2.96 -3.58
C LEU A 261 -22.82 2.74 -3.27
N ALA A 262 -22.49 1.55 -2.76
CA ALA A 262 -21.11 1.12 -2.62
C ALA A 262 -20.55 0.61 -3.94
N TYR A 263 -19.45 1.20 -4.38
CA TYR A 263 -18.89 0.92 -5.69
C TYR A 263 -17.59 0.13 -5.62
N TRP A 264 -17.45 -0.83 -6.54
CA TRP A 264 -16.20 -1.52 -6.81
C TRP A 264 -16.04 -1.80 -8.31
N LYS A 265 -14.81 -1.65 -8.82
CA LYS A 265 -14.43 -2.09 -10.16
C LYS A 265 -13.10 -2.82 -10.08
N GLY A 266 -13.06 -4.09 -10.48
CA GLY A 266 -11.84 -4.88 -10.37
C GLY A 266 -11.95 -6.26 -11.04
N ASN A 267 -10.83 -6.99 -11.08
CA ASN A 267 -10.80 -8.33 -11.66
C ASN A 267 -11.28 -9.36 -10.61
N PRO A 268 -12.43 -10.02 -10.80
CA PRO A 268 -12.94 -10.98 -9.82
C PRO A 268 -12.23 -12.34 -9.88
N LYS A 269 -11.46 -12.61 -10.94
CA LYS A 269 -10.83 -13.92 -11.18
C LYS A 269 -9.53 -14.14 -10.41
N VAL A 270 -9.07 -13.17 -9.63
CA VAL A 270 -7.77 -13.24 -8.92
C VAL A 270 -7.86 -13.89 -7.54
N THR A 271 -9.03 -13.92 -6.92
CA THR A 271 -9.23 -14.59 -5.62
C THR A 271 -10.69 -15.01 -5.45
N PRO A 272 -10.96 -16.15 -4.78
CA PRO A 272 -12.33 -16.54 -4.42
C PRO A 272 -13.11 -15.45 -3.71
N SER A 273 -12.44 -14.62 -2.90
CA SER A 273 -13.11 -13.54 -2.15
C SER A 273 -13.73 -12.47 -3.06
N ARG A 274 -13.09 -12.15 -4.19
CA ARG A 274 -13.61 -11.20 -5.19
C ARG A 274 -14.66 -11.83 -6.09
N ALA A 275 -14.49 -13.10 -6.44
CA ALA A 275 -15.54 -13.85 -7.14
C ALA A 275 -16.83 -13.88 -6.30
N ASP A 276 -16.72 -14.03 -4.99
CA ASP A 276 -17.85 -13.99 -4.07
C ASP A 276 -18.43 -12.57 -3.91
N LEU A 277 -17.59 -11.52 -3.88
CA LEU A 277 -18.07 -10.13 -3.85
C LEU A 277 -19.03 -9.80 -5.00
N ILE A 278 -18.76 -10.29 -6.22
CA ILE A 278 -19.63 -10.06 -7.39
C ILE A 278 -21.06 -10.54 -7.15
N LYS A 279 -21.28 -11.55 -6.30
CA LYS A 279 -22.61 -12.06 -5.98
C LYS A 279 -23.46 -11.07 -5.17
N CYS A 280 -22.86 -10.02 -4.60
CA CYS A 280 -23.63 -8.96 -3.95
C CYS A 280 -24.39 -8.07 -4.95
N ASN A 281 -24.15 -8.22 -6.26
CA ASN A 281 -24.87 -7.49 -7.31
C ASN A 281 -25.81 -8.47 -8.07
N LEU A 282 -26.92 -8.88 -7.44
CA LEU A 282 -27.81 -9.93 -7.99
C LEU A 282 -28.61 -9.45 -9.21
N THR A 283 -29.31 -8.32 -9.08
CA THR A 283 -30.08 -7.69 -10.18
C THR A 283 -30.04 -6.18 -10.05
N ARG A 284 -30.41 -5.45 -11.13
CA ARG A 284 -30.52 -3.97 -11.08
C ARG A 284 -31.46 -3.47 -9.98
N ARG A 285 -32.44 -4.26 -9.53
CA ARG A 285 -33.41 -3.89 -8.47
C ARG A 285 -33.06 -4.48 -7.10
N HIS A 286 -32.20 -5.49 -7.02
CA HIS A 286 -31.81 -6.17 -5.78
C HIS A 286 -30.28 -6.35 -5.75
N ASN A 287 -29.54 -5.38 -5.21
CA ASN A 287 -28.07 -5.34 -5.31
C ASN A 287 -27.35 -5.05 -3.98
N PHE A 288 -27.91 -5.38 -2.81
CA PHE A 288 -27.29 -5.13 -1.49
C PHE A 288 -26.75 -3.69 -1.32
N ASN A 289 -27.35 -2.72 -2.00
CA ASN A 289 -26.87 -1.33 -2.12
C ASN A 289 -25.44 -1.19 -2.70
N THR A 290 -25.05 -2.08 -3.61
CA THR A 290 -23.74 -2.13 -4.26
C THR A 290 -23.83 -1.99 -5.78
N LEU A 291 -22.76 -1.47 -6.38
CA LEU A 291 -22.58 -1.41 -7.82
C LEU A 291 -21.17 -1.94 -8.17
N LEU A 292 -21.13 -3.15 -8.72
CA LEU A 292 -19.90 -3.90 -8.92
C LEU A 292 -19.64 -4.14 -10.40
N TYR A 293 -18.46 -3.77 -10.88
CA TYR A 293 -18.05 -3.91 -12.27
C TYR A 293 -16.81 -4.79 -12.42
N VAL A 294 -16.80 -5.60 -13.47
CA VAL A 294 -15.62 -6.38 -13.85
C VAL A 294 -14.64 -5.50 -14.60
N GLN A 295 -13.41 -5.43 -14.09
CA GLN A 295 -12.28 -4.78 -14.77
C GLN A 295 -11.57 -5.81 -15.66
N ASP A 296 -11.72 -5.67 -16.97
CA ASP A 296 -10.95 -6.42 -17.95
C ASP A 296 -9.68 -5.64 -18.35
N TRP A 297 -8.56 -6.02 -17.76
CA TRP A 297 -7.27 -5.38 -18.02
C TRP A 297 -6.77 -5.57 -19.46
N LYS A 298 -7.13 -6.66 -20.14
CA LYS A 298 -6.75 -6.87 -21.54
C LYS A 298 -7.51 -5.90 -22.45
N LYS A 299 -8.80 -5.69 -22.17
CA LYS A 299 -9.63 -4.72 -22.89
C LYS A 299 -9.17 -3.28 -22.64
N GLU A 300 -8.86 -2.92 -21.40
CA GLU A 300 -8.34 -1.58 -21.09
C GLU A 300 -6.99 -1.31 -21.75
N ALA A 301 -6.08 -2.29 -21.73
CA ALA A 301 -4.77 -2.14 -22.36
C ALA A 301 -4.90 -1.79 -23.86
N ARG A 302 -5.79 -2.47 -24.58
CA ARG A 302 -6.10 -2.17 -26.00
C ARG A 302 -6.72 -0.79 -26.22
N ARG A 303 -7.46 -0.28 -25.22
CA ARG A 303 -8.12 1.04 -25.26
C ARG A 303 -7.30 2.16 -24.63
N GLY A 304 -6.07 1.88 -24.20
CA GLY A 304 -5.20 2.85 -23.56
C GLY A 304 -5.67 3.30 -22.18
N TYR A 305 -6.41 2.47 -21.44
CA TYR A 305 -6.89 2.72 -20.08
C TYR A 305 -7.84 3.93 -19.92
N LYS A 306 -8.43 4.41 -21.02
CA LYS A 306 -9.33 5.57 -21.04
C LYS A 306 -10.53 5.44 -20.08
N GLN A 307 -10.97 4.23 -19.76
CA GLN A 307 -12.11 3.96 -18.88
C GLN A 307 -11.69 3.58 -17.45
N SER A 308 -10.41 3.66 -17.13
CA SER A 308 -9.83 3.28 -15.84
C SER A 308 -8.96 4.39 -15.23
N SER A 309 -9.12 5.63 -15.70
CA SER A 309 -8.58 6.82 -15.06
C SER A 309 -9.02 6.89 -13.60
N LEU A 310 -8.07 7.09 -12.67
CA LEU A 310 -8.37 7.08 -11.23
C LEU A 310 -9.11 8.33 -10.78
N GLY A 311 -8.87 9.48 -11.41
CA GLY A 311 -9.58 10.72 -11.12
C GLY A 311 -11.06 10.71 -11.50
N ASP A 312 -11.48 9.79 -12.38
CA ASP A 312 -12.87 9.70 -12.83
C ASP A 312 -13.70 8.69 -12.02
N GLN A 313 -13.11 8.04 -11.02
CA GLN A 313 -13.73 6.93 -10.29
C GLN A 313 -14.40 7.32 -8.96
N CYS A 314 -14.32 8.58 -8.55
CA CYS A 314 -14.80 9.06 -7.25
C CYS A 314 -16.25 9.60 -7.34
N THR A 315 -17.14 8.82 -7.98
CA THR A 315 -18.51 9.22 -8.34
C THR A 315 -19.59 8.65 -7.42
N HIS A 316 -19.20 7.79 -6.48
CA HIS A 316 -20.11 7.06 -5.59
C HIS A 316 -19.83 7.43 -4.15
N ARG A 317 -20.87 7.45 -3.31
CA ARG A 317 -20.75 7.79 -1.90
C ARG A 317 -19.80 6.86 -1.19
N TYR A 318 -19.82 5.55 -1.47
CA TYR A 318 -18.97 4.57 -0.81
C TYR A 318 -18.09 3.82 -1.80
N LYS A 319 -16.85 3.53 -1.41
CA LYS A 319 -15.89 2.75 -2.19
C LYS A 319 -15.55 1.47 -1.45
N ILE A 320 -15.58 0.34 -2.12
CA ILE A 320 -15.26 -0.95 -1.50
C ILE A 320 -13.78 -1.23 -1.72
N TYR A 321 -13.06 -1.56 -0.65
CA TYR A 321 -11.76 -2.21 -0.73
C TYR A 321 -11.88 -3.70 -0.46
N ILE A 322 -11.17 -4.51 -1.24
CA ILE A 322 -11.05 -5.95 -1.05
C ILE A 322 -9.70 -6.45 -1.57
N GLU A 323 -9.06 -7.33 -0.79
CA GLU A 323 -7.79 -7.96 -1.14
C GLU A 323 -7.84 -8.65 -2.52
N GLY A 324 -6.68 -8.72 -3.16
CA GLY A 324 -6.49 -9.37 -4.45
C GLY A 324 -5.88 -10.76 -4.30
N TRP A 325 -4.84 -11.03 -5.09
CA TRP A 325 -4.00 -12.22 -4.91
C TRP A 325 -3.23 -12.19 -3.58
N ALA A 326 -2.93 -10.97 -3.11
CA ALA A 326 -2.49 -10.59 -1.78
C ALA A 326 -3.13 -9.23 -1.39
N TRP A 327 -2.40 -8.27 -0.82
CA TRP A 327 -2.87 -6.89 -0.75
C TRP A 327 -3.21 -6.35 -2.15
N SER A 328 -4.09 -5.34 -2.24
CA SER A 328 -4.46 -4.75 -3.53
C SER A 328 -3.92 -3.34 -3.65
N VAL A 329 -3.09 -3.10 -4.66
CA VAL A 329 -2.52 -1.77 -4.99
C VAL A 329 -3.58 -0.66 -5.10
N SER A 330 -4.84 -1.02 -5.38
CA SER A 330 -5.99 -0.12 -5.43
C SER A 330 -6.30 0.61 -4.11
N GLU A 331 -5.81 0.11 -2.97
CA GLU A 331 -6.14 0.58 -1.61
C GLU A 331 -6.04 2.09 -1.46
N LYS A 332 -4.83 2.63 -1.61
CA LYS A 332 -4.55 4.06 -1.47
C LYS A 332 -5.35 4.93 -2.44
N TYR A 333 -5.65 4.43 -3.64
CA TYR A 333 -6.44 5.18 -4.63
C TYR A 333 -7.92 5.19 -4.29
N ILE A 334 -8.45 4.07 -3.76
CA ILE A 334 -9.82 3.99 -3.24
C ILE A 334 -9.98 4.97 -2.08
N MET A 335 -9.03 4.98 -1.16
CA MET A 335 -9.05 5.88 -0.02
C MET A 335 -8.91 7.34 -0.45
N ALA A 336 -8.16 7.65 -1.51
CA ALA A 336 -8.01 9.02 -1.99
C ALA A 336 -9.30 9.66 -2.57
N CYS A 337 -10.38 8.88 -2.79
CA CYS A 337 -11.61 9.37 -3.44
C CYS A 337 -12.51 10.28 -2.58
N ASP A 338 -12.11 10.65 -1.36
CA ASP A 338 -12.97 11.45 -0.45
C ASP A 338 -14.37 10.82 -0.29
N SER A 339 -14.39 9.48 -0.29
CA SER A 339 -15.57 8.65 -0.11
C SER A 339 -15.26 7.65 1.00
N PRO A 340 -16.20 7.37 1.92
CA PRO A 340 -16.09 6.25 2.86
C PRO A 340 -15.57 5.00 2.18
N THR A 341 -14.46 4.48 2.72
CA THR A 341 -13.94 3.19 2.30
C THR A 341 -14.60 2.09 3.14
N LEU A 342 -15.39 1.24 2.48
CA LEU A 342 -15.93 0.02 3.04
C LEU A 342 -14.87 -1.08 2.86
N TYR A 343 -14.14 -1.36 3.93
CA TYR A 343 -12.95 -2.19 3.90
C TYR A 343 -13.29 -3.64 4.25
N VAL A 344 -13.34 -4.52 3.25
CA VAL A 344 -13.49 -5.96 3.48
C VAL A 344 -12.26 -6.46 4.22
N ALA A 345 -12.48 -7.09 5.39
CA ALA A 345 -11.42 -7.62 6.24
C ALA A 345 -10.39 -8.39 5.40
N SER A 346 -9.16 -7.89 5.41
CA SER A 346 -8.02 -8.38 4.63
C SER A 346 -7.17 -9.31 5.50
N ARG A 347 -6.61 -10.35 4.90
CA ARG A 347 -5.54 -11.14 5.53
C ARG A 347 -4.22 -10.38 5.48
N PHE A 348 -3.99 -9.65 4.39
CA PHE A 348 -2.73 -8.98 4.12
C PHE A 348 -2.76 -7.55 4.62
N HIS A 349 -1.60 -7.08 5.06
CA HIS A 349 -1.38 -5.69 5.40
C HIS A 349 -0.19 -5.11 4.63
N ASP A 350 -0.30 -3.84 4.27
CA ASP A 350 0.82 -3.04 3.78
C ASP A 350 1.38 -2.12 4.89
N PHE A 351 2.27 -1.21 4.51
CA PHE A 351 3.00 -0.38 5.49
C PHE A 351 2.12 0.64 6.22
N PHE A 352 0.96 1.05 5.66
CA PHE A 352 0.15 2.10 6.26
C PHE A 352 -1.19 1.61 6.80
N VAL A 353 -1.74 0.51 6.27
CA VAL A 353 -3.05 -0.01 6.72
C VAL A 353 -3.05 -0.38 8.20
N ARG A 354 -1.92 -0.85 8.74
CA ARG A 354 -1.81 -1.22 10.16
C ARG A 354 -1.88 -0.02 11.11
N GLY A 355 -1.56 1.18 10.61
CA GLY A 355 -1.78 2.44 11.32
C GLY A 355 -3.23 2.94 11.25
N MET A 356 -4.14 2.19 10.62
CA MET A 356 -5.52 2.62 10.48
C MET A 356 -6.46 2.06 11.54
N VAL A 357 -7.25 2.93 12.15
CA VAL A 357 -8.30 2.61 13.11
C VAL A 357 -9.66 2.41 12.42
N PRO A 358 -10.35 1.27 12.61
CA PRO A 358 -11.71 1.05 12.13
C PRO A 358 -12.69 2.12 12.64
N LEU A 359 -13.71 2.45 11.84
CA LEU A 359 -14.73 3.50 12.08
C LEU A 359 -14.20 4.95 12.14
N HIS A 360 -12.90 5.14 12.35
CA HIS A 360 -12.26 6.45 12.18
C HIS A 360 -11.77 6.64 10.74
N HIS A 361 -11.15 5.62 10.17
CA HIS A 361 -10.49 5.70 8.87
C HIS A 361 -11.23 4.97 7.76
N TYR A 362 -11.90 3.89 8.11
CA TYR A 362 -12.65 3.06 7.17
C TYR A 362 -13.78 2.34 7.90
N TRP A 363 -14.81 1.91 7.17
CA TRP A 363 -15.87 1.07 7.72
C TRP A 363 -15.51 -0.41 7.56
N PRO A 364 -15.37 -1.20 8.64
CA PRO A 364 -14.99 -2.61 8.53
C PRO A 364 -16.15 -3.44 7.96
N ILE A 365 -15.84 -4.28 6.97
CA ILE A 365 -16.79 -5.19 6.33
C ILE A 365 -16.38 -6.63 6.62
N ASN A 366 -17.31 -7.41 7.18
CA ASN A 366 -17.08 -8.81 7.49
C ASN A 366 -16.84 -9.61 6.21
N LYS A 367 -15.71 -10.32 6.12
CA LYS A 367 -15.33 -11.11 4.94
C LYS A 367 -16.29 -12.26 4.65
N THR A 368 -16.94 -12.84 5.66
CA THR A 368 -17.86 -13.97 5.49
C THR A 368 -19.25 -13.47 5.08
N SER A 369 -19.81 -12.50 5.81
CA SER A 369 -21.16 -11.93 5.56
C SER A 369 -21.13 -10.62 4.75
N LYS A 370 -20.18 -10.50 3.82
CA LYS A 370 -19.84 -9.24 3.12
C LYS A 370 -21.03 -8.52 2.50
N CYS A 371 -21.95 -9.20 1.81
CA CYS A 371 -23.07 -8.53 1.14
C CYS A 371 -24.03 -7.87 2.14
N LYS A 372 -24.37 -8.58 3.23
CA LYS A 372 -25.21 -8.03 4.31
C LYS A 372 -24.50 -6.89 5.04
N SER A 373 -23.20 -7.05 5.29
CA SER A 373 -22.37 -6.01 5.93
C SER A 373 -22.27 -4.74 5.08
N LEU A 374 -22.10 -4.87 3.76
CA LEU A 374 -22.10 -3.76 2.81
C LEU A 374 -23.47 -3.08 2.77
N GLN A 375 -24.55 -3.86 2.68
CA GLN A 375 -25.91 -3.33 2.66
C GLN A 375 -26.20 -2.51 3.92
N PHE A 376 -25.83 -3.02 5.09
CA PHE A 376 -25.97 -2.33 6.37
C PHE A 376 -25.18 -1.01 6.38
N ALA A 377 -23.89 -1.05 6.03
CA ALA A 377 -23.04 0.14 6.03
C ALA A 377 -23.59 1.26 5.12
N VAL A 378 -24.03 0.89 3.92
CA VAL A 378 -24.60 1.85 2.96
C VAL A 378 -25.94 2.39 3.42
N HIS A 379 -26.82 1.52 3.95
CA HIS A 379 -28.12 1.94 4.47
C HIS A 379 -27.95 2.91 5.65
N TRP A 380 -27.09 2.55 6.61
CA TRP A 380 -26.79 3.41 7.76
C TRP A 380 -26.19 4.75 7.33
N GLY A 381 -25.20 4.76 6.44
CA GLY A 381 -24.53 5.99 6.02
C GLY A 381 -25.48 6.94 5.27
N ASN A 382 -26.36 6.41 4.43
CA ASN A 382 -27.33 7.21 3.69
C ASN A 382 -28.41 7.83 4.58
N ASN A 383 -28.74 7.16 5.70
CA ASN A 383 -29.69 7.67 6.69
C ASN A 383 -29.02 8.60 7.73
N ASN A 384 -27.70 8.57 7.85
CA ASN A 384 -26.91 9.35 8.82
C ASN A 384 -25.91 10.28 8.10
N ASN A 385 -26.38 11.08 7.13
CA ASN A 385 -25.52 11.84 6.23
C ASN A 385 -24.60 12.85 6.94
N HIS A 386 -25.01 13.42 8.08
CA HIS A 386 -24.20 14.40 8.83
C HIS A 386 -22.99 13.74 9.51
N THR A 387 -23.19 12.63 10.22
CA THR A 387 -22.13 11.86 10.88
C THR A 387 -21.17 11.24 9.86
N SER A 388 -21.74 10.77 8.74
CA SER A 388 -20.96 10.22 7.63
C SER A 388 -19.95 11.25 7.12
N GLN A 389 -20.38 12.48 6.82
CA GLN A 389 -19.51 13.55 6.33
C GLN A 389 -18.34 13.89 7.28
N VAL A 390 -18.56 13.83 8.60
CA VAL A 390 -17.52 14.12 9.61
C VAL A 390 -16.45 13.03 9.68
N SER A 391 -16.83 11.75 9.58
CA SER A 391 -15.85 10.65 9.42
C SER A 391 -14.98 10.79 8.16
N TYR A 392 -15.42 11.53 7.13
CA TYR A 392 -14.72 11.64 5.83
C TYR A 392 -13.70 12.76 5.75
N ASN A 393 -13.77 13.78 6.60
CA ASN A 393 -12.66 14.72 6.77
C ASN A 393 -11.37 14.02 7.25
N MET A 394 -11.47 12.81 7.82
CA MET A 394 -10.29 12.00 8.18
C MET A 394 -9.56 11.42 6.96
N THR A 395 -10.23 11.26 5.81
CA THR A 395 -9.61 10.76 4.57
C THR A 395 -8.47 11.65 4.05
N LEU A 396 -8.55 12.96 4.33
CA LEU A 396 -7.44 13.90 4.07
C LEU A 396 -6.23 13.66 4.99
N ILE A 397 -6.46 13.19 6.23
CA ILE A 397 -5.38 12.81 7.17
C ILE A 397 -4.64 11.57 6.64
N HIS A 398 -5.32 10.62 5.99
CA HIS A 398 -4.65 9.46 5.35
C HIS A 398 -3.69 9.84 4.24
N LEU A 399 -4.06 10.81 3.40
CA LEU A 399 -3.15 11.33 2.38
C LEU A 399 -1.90 11.95 3.01
N ARG A 400 -2.02 12.57 4.19
CA ARG A 400 -0.87 13.07 4.97
C ARG A 400 -0.02 11.94 5.54
N ILE A 401 -0.62 10.86 6.05
CA ILE A 401 0.11 9.66 6.51
C ILE A 401 0.89 9.04 5.35
N LEU A 402 0.23 8.81 4.21
CA LEU A 402 0.87 8.26 3.01
C LEU A 402 1.99 9.16 2.48
N ARG A 403 1.76 10.48 2.45
CA ARG A 403 2.78 11.46 2.07
C ARG A 403 3.93 11.44 3.08
N SER A 404 3.65 11.27 4.36
CA SER A 404 4.68 11.22 5.40
C SER A 404 5.53 9.96 5.27
N PHE A 405 4.96 8.78 5.07
CA PHE A 405 5.76 7.57 4.90
C PHE A 405 6.64 7.58 3.65
N VAL A 406 6.15 8.13 2.54
CA VAL A 406 6.86 8.05 1.25
C VAL A 406 7.83 9.22 1.06
N TYR A 407 7.54 10.40 1.64
CA TYR A 407 8.26 11.65 1.38
C TYR A 407 8.73 12.36 2.66
N SER A 408 8.59 11.80 3.87
CA SER A 408 8.95 12.52 5.10
C SER A 408 10.40 12.35 5.52
N LYS A 409 11.00 13.48 5.90
CA LYS A 409 12.25 13.59 6.67
C LYS A 409 12.17 12.93 8.05
N ARG A 410 10.95 12.66 8.57
CA ARG A 410 10.69 12.20 9.94
C ARG A 410 11.13 10.76 10.23
N VAL A 411 11.36 9.92 9.21
CA VAL A 411 11.80 8.52 9.42
C VAL A 411 13.05 8.46 10.31
N ARG A 412 13.96 9.42 10.14
CA ARG A 412 15.20 9.54 10.91
C ARG A 412 14.99 9.99 12.37
N VAL A 413 13.99 10.82 12.65
CA VAL A 413 13.66 11.22 14.03
C VAL A 413 13.09 10.02 14.80
N CYS A 414 12.63 8.99 14.09
CA CYS A 414 12.08 7.75 14.66
C CYS A 414 13.08 6.62 14.85
N GLU A 415 14.33 6.80 14.39
CA GLU A 415 15.43 5.85 14.59
C GLU A 415 16.27 6.22 15.83
N GLY A 416 15.84 7.18 16.65
CA GLY A 416 16.56 7.67 17.83
C GLY A 416 15.97 7.18 19.17
N ASN A 417 16.40 6.01 19.62
CA ASN A 417 16.94 5.70 20.96
C ASN A 417 17.17 4.19 21.09
#